data_AF-A0A4Q6BF71-F1
#
_entry.id   AF-A0A4Q6BF71-F1
#
_cell.length_a   1.000
_cell.length_b   1.000
_cell.length_c   1.000
_cell.angle_alpha   90.00
_cell.angle_beta   90.00
_cell.angle_gamma   90.00
#
_symmetry.space_group_name_H-M   'P 1'
#
loop_
_entity.id
_entity.type
_entity.pdbx_description
1 polymer ?
#
loop_
_entity_poly.entity_id
_entity_poly.type
_entity_poly.pdbx_seq_one_letter_code
_entity_poly.pdbx_strand_id
1 'polypeptide(L)'
;LIASLSGCLGSGGISVKGNRSKSLAIDNQAPAFSSELPEVETGAPVLAGDASPSAPKIFNHSGSAQPGDIIYIQGANFTSDAKVLLTSDPSAPGSELRIVNRVGSTYVAAEIPSSGSGAMFLRVTNASGRSAAASLNGPVLFHTDTLELTPSGKLRIFGKNLMSSGNTPSVSINGKAATIELSASNENQLALVAPADLAVSSQVSFLVNNGNGSGSVASSRPAVIVAGSGDPFQLKVSWGAALNFNDRLLPVTTPCNGTADDTAAIEAKLNAVTATGAVVVLPAGTCRITRGLSLKSKTVLQGAGKSSTIVSYEANFPIYAENKDSIGLKDLTFRNARSVVEGVHWVK
;
A
#
# COMPACT_ATOMS: atom_id res chain seq x y z
N LEU A 1 -18.07 74.57 12.00
CA LEU A 1 -18.96 75.63 11.49
C LEU A 1 -19.70 75.04 10.29
N ILE A 2 -21.04 75.22 10.22
CA ILE A 2 -21.99 74.75 9.17
C ILE A 2 -22.33 73.24 9.31
N ALA A 3 -23.46 72.83 9.94
CA ALA A 3 -24.89 72.90 9.57
C ALA A 3 -25.22 72.04 8.31
N SER A 4 -26.27 71.22 8.20
CA SER A 4 -27.60 71.25 8.83
C SER A 4 -28.42 69.96 8.58
N LEU A 5 -29.44 69.76 9.44
CA LEU A 5 -30.83 69.26 9.20
C LEU A 5 -31.04 67.79 8.75
N SER A 6 -31.62 66.89 9.56
CA SER A 6 -32.97 66.81 10.18
C SER A 6 -34.02 66.19 9.25
N GLY A 7 -34.68 65.11 9.72
CA GLY A 7 -35.81 64.45 9.07
C GLY A 7 -36.36 63.29 9.90
N CYS A 8 -37.47 63.54 10.60
CA CYS A 8 -38.24 62.59 11.41
C CYS A 8 -39.25 61.77 10.57
N LEU A 9 -39.85 60.76 11.24
CA LEU A 9 -41.06 59.98 10.92
C LEU A 9 -40.81 58.73 10.05
N GLY A 10 -41.33 57.54 10.34
CA GLY A 10 -42.24 57.09 11.37
C GLY A 10 -42.32 55.55 11.35
N SER A 11 -42.62 54.97 12.50
CA SER A 11 -42.67 53.53 12.73
C SER A 11 -43.90 52.87 12.08
N GLY A 12 -43.68 52.07 11.04
CA GLY A 12 -44.64 51.08 10.55
C GLY A 12 -44.34 49.71 11.16
N GLY A 13 -45.19 49.26 12.07
CA GLY A 13 -45.11 47.92 12.66
C GLY A 13 -45.57 46.85 11.67
N ILE A 14 -44.70 45.87 11.41
CA ILE A 14 -45.08 44.58 10.82
C ILE A 14 -44.93 43.52 11.91
N SER A 15 -46.08 43.03 12.36
CA SER A 15 -46.24 41.92 13.29
C SER A 15 -45.97 40.60 12.56
N VAL A 16 -44.83 39.96 12.84
CA VAL A 16 -44.55 38.58 12.43
C VAL A 16 -45.00 37.64 13.54
N LYS A 17 -46.11 36.93 13.30
CA LYS A 17 -46.60 35.85 14.18
C LYS A 17 -45.60 34.71 14.21
N GLY A 18 -45.27 34.28 15.42
CA GLY A 18 -44.34 33.19 15.69
C GLY A 18 -44.77 31.86 15.08
N ASN A 19 -43.85 31.27 14.32
CA ASN A 19 -43.90 29.85 13.98
C ASN A 19 -43.07 29.09 15.01
N ARG A 20 -43.71 28.12 15.65
CA ARG A 20 -43.16 27.25 16.70
C ARG A 20 -41.89 26.58 16.20
N SER A 21 -40.79 26.77 16.93
CA SER A 21 -39.58 25.96 16.82
C SER A 21 -39.93 24.51 17.15
N LYS A 22 -40.09 23.67 16.13
CA LYS A 22 -39.99 22.22 16.31
C LYS A 22 -38.50 21.92 16.49
N SER A 23 -38.11 21.63 17.73
CA SER A 23 -36.83 21.04 18.05
C SER A 23 -36.75 19.69 17.33
N LEU A 24 -36.00 19.64 16.23
CA LEU A 24 -35.54 18.39 15.64
C LEU A 24 -34.51 17.80 16.62
N ALA A 25 -34.93 16.81 17.41
CA ALA A 25 -34.02 15.96 18.12
C ALA A 25 -33.19 15.21 17.07
N ILE A 26 -31.92 15.59 16.93
CA ILE A 26 -30.92 14.79 16.22
C ILE A 26 -30.64 13.61 17.14
N ASP A 27 -31.13 12.45 16.74
CA ASP A 27 -30.81 11.18 17.40
C ASP A 27 -29.33 10.87 17.14
N ASN A 28 -28.50 11.14 18.16
CA ASN A 28 -27.06 10.86 18.17
C ASN A 28 -26.78 9.36 18.42
N GLN A 29 -27.53 8.48 17.78
CA GLN A 29 -27.12 7.07 17.68
C GLN A 29 -26.09 6.94 16.56
N ALA A 30 -24.83 7.16 16.94
CA ALA A 30 -23.72 6.65 16.16
C ALA A 30 -23.93 5.14 15.97
N PRO A 31 -23.90 4.61 14.73
CA PRO A 31 -24.03 3.18 14.51
C PRO A 31 -22.91 2.48 15.29
N ALA A 32 -23.29 1.50 16.11
CA ALA A 32 -22.35 0.64 16.80
C ALA A 32 -21.53 -0.10 15.74
N PHE A 33 -20.29 0.37 15.52
CA PHE A 33 -19.30 -0.41 14.78
C PHE A 33 -18.98 -1.63 15.64
N SER A 34 -19.46 -2.80 15.21
CA SER A 34 -19.01 -4.07 15.76
C SER A 34 -17.49 -4.13 15.58
N SER A 35 -16.76 -4.24 16.69
CA SER A 35 -15.30 -4.33 16.74
C SER A 35 -14.78 -5.74 16.46
N GLU A 36 -15.64 -6.66 16.03
CA GLU A 36 -15.21 -7.98 15.57
C GLU A 36 -14.63 -7.82 14.16
N LEU A 37 -13.32 -7.51 14.11
CA LEU A 37 -12.52 -7.86 12.94
C LEU A 37 -12.67 -9.37 12.74
N PRO A 38 -13.05 -9.85 11.55
CA PRO A 38 -13.07 -11.28 11.29
C PRO A 38 -11.67 -11.84 11.57
N GLU A 39 -11.59 -12.93 12.33
CA GLU A 39 -10.37 -13.73 12.43
C GLU A 39 -10.04 -14.22 11.02
N VAL A 40 -9.20 -13.46 10.31
CA VAL A 40 -8.55 -13.92 9.10
C VAL A 40 -7.62 -15.02 9.58
N GLU A 41 -7.90 -16.27 9.22
CA GLU A 41 -6.99 -17.40 9.41
C GLU A 41 -5.62 -17.02 8.81
N THR A 42 -4.71 -16.56 9.67
CA THR A 42 -3.41 -16.07 9.26
C THR A 42 -2.47 -17.24 9.03
N GLY A 43 -2.20 -17.52 7.76
CA GLY A 43 -1.05 -18.31 7.32
C GLY A 43 -1.14 -19.81 7.61
N ALA A 44 -0.25 -20.57 6.98
CA ALA A 44 -0.08 -21.99 7.25
C ALA A 44 -0.02 -22.25 8.78
N PRO A 45 -0.66 -23.32 9.30
CA PRO A 45 -0.71 -23.58 10.72
C PRO A 45 0.72 -23.62 11.28
N VAL A 46 1.09 -22.59 12.04
CA VAL A 46 2.31 -22.61 12.83
C VAL A 46 2.09 -23.67 13.88
N LEU A 47 2.64 -24.86 13.66
CA LEU A 47 2.51 -25.95 14.62
C LEU A 47 3.05 -25.48 15.96
N ALA A 48 2.15 -25.42 16.94
CA ALA A 48 2.43 -24.93 18.27
C ALA A 48 3.63 -25.68 18.88
N GLY A 49 4.43 -24.93 19.65
CA GLY A 49 5.43 -25.54 20.53
C GLY A 49 4.75 -26.25 21.69
N ASP A 50 5.52 -26.98 22.46
CA ASP A 50 5.01 -27.58 23.69
C ASP A 50 4.69 -26.47 24.70
N ALA A 51 3.57 -26.59 25.42
CA ALA A 51 3.07 -25.55 26.31
C ALA A 51 3.92 -25.33 27.59
N SER A 52 4.96 -26.14 27.79
CA SER A 52 5.83 -26.04 28.96
C SER A 52 6.52 -24.67 29.04
N PRO A 53 6.55 -24.00 30.20
CA PRO A 53 7.22 -22.70 30.35
C PRO A 53 8.73 -22.79 30.13
N SER A 54 9.31 -23.99 30.31
CA SER A 54 10.73 -24.29 30.11
C SER A 54 11.03 -24.84 28.70
N ALA A 55 10.01 -25.06 27.86
CA ALA A 55 10.25 -25.40 26.46
C ALA A 55 10.92 -24.21 25.73
N PRO A 56 11.77 -24.48 24.73
CA PRO A 56 12.40 -23.42 23.94
C PRO A 56 11.37 -22.53 23.25
N LYS A 57 11.63 -21.23 23.21
CA LYS A 57 10.80 -20.25 22.49
C LYS A 57 11.66 -19.48 21.51
N ILE A 58 11.23 -19.38 20.27
CA ILE A 58 11.88 -18.56 19.24
C ILE A 58 11.14 -17.23 19.19
N PHE A 59 11.87 -16.13 19.33
CA PHE A 59 11.33 -14.77 19.23
C PHE A 59 11.72 -14.09 17.92
N ASN A 60 12.91 -14.39 17.41
CA ASN A 60 13.43 -13.83 16.16
C ASN A 60 14.43 -14.81 15.52
N HIS A 61 14.54 -14.78 14.20
CA HIS A 61 15.37 -15.69 13.43
C HIS A 61 15.65 -15.13 12.03
N SER A 62 16.65 -15.68 11.33
CA SER A 62 16.88 -15.39 9.91
C SER A 62 15.67 -15.80 9.07
N GLY A 63 15.06 -14.84 8.36
CA GLY A 63 13.82 -15.05 7.60
C GLY A 63 13.96 -15.14 6.08
N SER A 64 15.17 -15.28 5.53
CA SER A 64 15.45 -15.43 4.09
C SER A 64 16.64 -16.35 3.85
N ALA A 65 16.77 -17.40 4.64
CA ALA A 65 17.94 -18.27 4.61
C ALA A 65 17.97 -19.14 3.34
N GLN A 66 19.18 -19.41 2.85
CA GLN A 66 19.48 -20.32 1.76
C GLN A 66 20.28 -21.53 2.26
N PRO A 67 20.28 -22.64 1.50
CA PRO A 67 21.21 -23.74 1.75
C PRO A 67 22.66 -23.25 1.83
N GLY A 68 23.37 -23.61 2.89
CA GLY A 68 24.76 -23.18 3.15
C GLY A 68 24.90 -21.94 4.03
N ASP A 69 23.82 -21.23 4.35
CA ASP A 69 23.88 -20.04 5.20
C ASP A 69 24.17 -20.38 6.67
N ILE A 70 24.81 -19.44 7.36
CA ILE A 70 24.78 -19.37 8.82
C ILE A 70 23.60 -18.49 9.24
N ILE A 71 22.67 -19.07 9.99
CA ILE A 71 21.49 -18.37 10.51
C ILE A 71 21.67 -17.99 11.98
N TYR A 72 20.95 -16.96 12.40
CA TYR A 72 20.80 -16.61 13.81
C TYR A 72 19.42 -16.99 14.33
N ILE A 73 19.36 -17.28 15.62
CA ILE A 73 18.16 -17.69 16.34
C ILE A 73 18.20 -16.99 17.69
N GLN A 74 17.19 -16.18 17.99
CA GLN A 74 17.01 -15.48 19.25
C GLN A 74 15.74 -15.98 19.94
N GLY A 75 15.83 -16.19 21.25
CA GLY A 75 14.75 -16.83 21.99
C GLY A 75 14.98 -16.93 23.48
N ALA A 76 14.33 -17.92 24.09
CA ALA A 76 14.46 -18.28 25.50
C ALA A 76 14.58 -19.80 25.67
N ASN A 77 15.13 -20.22 26.81
CA ASN A 77 15.32 -21.62 27.21
C ASN A 77 16.19 -22.44 26.25
N PHE A 78 17.15 -21.80 25.58
CA PHE A 78 18.17 -22.49 24.77
C PHE A 78 19.28 -23.03 25.67
N THR A 79 18.92 -24.03 26.47
CA THR A 79 19.84 -24.72 27.38
C THR A 79 21.06 -25.27 26.64
N SER A 80 22.12 -25.62 27.37
CA SER A 80 23.38 -26.09 26.79
C SER A 80 23.21 -27.39 25.97
N ASP A 81 22.24 -28.21 26.32
CA ASP A 81 21.84 -29.45 25.63
C ASP A 81 20.81 -29.22 24.51
N ALA A 82 20.34 -27.99 24.31
CA ALA A 82 19.31 -27.72 23.30
C ALA A 82 19.80 -28.05 21.90
N LYS A 83 18.92 -28.59 21.04
CA LYS A 83 19.24 -28.91 19.66
C LYS A 83 18.52 -27.96 18.72
N VAL A 84 19.19 -27.60 17.64
CA VAL A 84 18.58 -26.84 16.54
C VAL A 84 18.27 -27.83 15.43
N LEU A 85 17.01 -27.94 15.04
CA LEU A 85 16.53 -28.88 14.04
C LEU A 85 16.04 -28.12 12.79
N LEU A 86 16.40 -28.62 11.62
CA LEU A 86 15.89 -28.19 10.33
C LEU A 86 14.90 -29.23 9.80
N THR A 87 13.74 -28.78 9.33
CA THR A 87 12.69 -29.63 8.78
C THR A 87 12.20 -29.06 7.44
N SER A 88 11.72 -29.93 6.54
CA SER A 88 11.06 -29.53 5.29
C SER A 88 9.55 -29.33 5.44
N ASP A 89 8.98 -29.89 6.51
CA ASP A 89 7.58 -29.78 6.91
C ASP A 89 7.57 -29.45 8.41
N PRO A 90 6.78 -28.47 8.87
CA PRO A 90 6.71 -28.13 10.29
C PRO A 90 6.47 -29.35 11.20
N SER A 91 5.75 -30.37 10.75
CA SER A 91 5.37 -31.57 11.50
C SER A 91 6.40 -32.69 11.46
N ALA A 92 7.31 -32.67 10.49
CA ALA A 92 8.26 -33.75 10.25
C ALA A 92 9.38 -33.80 11.31
N PRO A 93 9.98 -34.99 11.54
CA PRO A 93 11.25 -35.08 12.27
C PRO A 93 12.32 -34.27 11.53
N GLY A 94 13.15 -33.55 12.29
CA GLY A 94 14.18 -32.67 11.73
C GLY A 94 15.58 -33.28 11.77
N SER A 95 16.46 -32.76 10.91
CA SER A 95 17.90 -32.99 10.98
C SER A 95 18.54 -31.97 11.93
N GLU A 96 19.48 -32.42 12.77
CA GLU A 96 20.20 -31.54 13.68
C GLU A 96 21.19 -30.67 12.90
N LEU A 97 21.12 -29.36 13.09
CA LEU A 97 22.04 -28.38 12.51
C LEU A 97 23.32 -28.27 13.33
N ARG A 98 24.43 -28.02 12.63
CA ARG A 98 25.69 -27.70 13.29
C ARG A 98 25.59 -26.32 13.94
N ILE A 99 25.66 -26.27 15.26
CA ILE A 99 25.72 -25.02 16.01
C ILE A 99 27.13 -24.43 15.89
N VAL A 100 27.21 -23.19 15.41
CA VAL A 100 28.48 -22.49 15.20
C VAL A 100 28.81 -21.54 16.34
N ASN A 101 27.80 -21.02 17.05
CA ASN A 101 28.00 -20.12 18.18
C ASN A 101 26.79 -20.14 19.13
N ARG A 102 27.02 -19.83 20.41
CA ARG A 102 25.99 -19.61 21.43
C ARG A 102 26.34 -18.43 22.31
N VAL A 103 25.33 -17.64 22.68
CA VAL A 103 25.46 -16.57 23.66
C VAL A 103 24.36 -16.72 24.70
N GLY A 104 24.75 -17.17 25.90
CA GLY A 104 23.82 -17.47 26.98
C GLY A 104 22.77 -18.51 26.59
N SER A 105 21.56 -18.38 27.15
CA SER A 105 20.40 -19.24 26.87
C SER A 105 19.39 -18.61 25.92
N THR A 106 19.77 -17.55 25.21
CA THR A 106 18.87 -16.70 24.42
C THR A 106 19.28 -16.54 22.97
N TYR A 107 20.49 -16.97 22.59
CA TYR A 107 20.98 -16.83 21.22
C TYR A 107 21.79 -18.04 20.77
N VAL A 108 21.49 -18.52 19.56
CA VAL A 108 22.22 -19.59 18.88
C VAL A 108 22.43 -19.18 17.43
N ALA A 109 23.61 -19.47 16.88
CA ALA A 109 23.85 -19.47 15.44
C ALA A 109 24.09 -20.90 14.96
N ALA A 110 23.52 -21.26 13.82
CA ALA A 110 23.62 -22.59 13.25
C ALA A 110 23.80 -22.54 11.73
N GLU A 111 24.45 -23.54 11.17
CA GLU A 111 24.70 -23.66 9.73
C GLU A 111 23.66 -24.56 9.05
N ILE A 112 23.09 -24.09 7.95
CA ILE A 112 22.19 -24.86 7.10
C ILE A 112 23.03 -25.70 6.12
N PRO A 113 22.74 -27.00 5.92
CA PRO A 113 23.42 -27.81 4.91
C PRO A 113 23.28 -27.22 3.50
N SER A 114 24.35 -27.25 2.72
CA SER A 114 24.35 -26.76 1.33
C SER A 114 23.53 -27.61 0.36
N SER A 115 23.17 -28.84 0.75
CA SER A 115 22.38 -29.77 -0.07
C SER A 115 20.86 -29.60 0.06
N GLY A 116 20.39 -28.65 0.88
CA GLY A 116 18.96 -28.43 1.10
C GLY A 116 18.23 -27.87 -0.13
N SER A 117 16.93 -28.15 -0.23
CA SER A 117 16.03 -27.50 -1.20
C SER A 117 14.61 -27.44 -0.63
N GLY A 118 13.76 -26.61 -1.24
CA GLY A 118 12.36 -26.44 -0.83
C GLY A 118 12.18 -25.63 0.46
N ALA A 119 11.10 -25.90 1.18
CA ALA A 119 10.75 -25.23 2.42
C ALA A 119 11.72 -25.58 3.54
N MET A 120 12.06 -24.59 4.34
CA MET A 120 12.93 -24.76 5.49
C MET A 120 12.26 -24.19 6.74
N PHE A 121 12.09 -25.06 7.73
CA PHE A 121 11.57 -24.70 9.04
C PHE A 121 12.57 -25.04 10.12
N LEU A 122 12.63 -24.16 11.11
CA LEU A 122 13.49 -24.25 12.26
C LEU A 122 12.69 -24.67 13.49
N ARG A 123 13.25 -25.58 14.29
CA ARG A 123 12.80 -25.83 15.66
C ARG A 123 13.98 -25.85 16.61
N VAL A 124 13.75 -25.45 17.85
CA VAL A 124 14.70 -25.68 18.95
C VAL A 124 14.06 -26.65 19.93
N THR A 125 14.81 -27.67 20.34
CA THR A 125 14.36 -28.66 21.33
C THR A 125 15.29 -28.68 22.54
N ASN A 126 14.76 -29.02 23.71
CA ASN A 126 15.52 -29.33 24.91
C ASN A 126 14.80 -30.46 25.69
N ALA A 127 15.30 -30.81 26.88
CA ALA A 127 14.66 -31.84 27.73
C ALA A 127 13.21 -31.50 28.16
N SER A 128 12.81 -30.23 28.12
CA SER A 128 11.47 -29.74 28.50
C SER A 128 10.49 -29.63 27.33
N GLY A 129 10.92 -29.87 26.08
CA GLY A 129 10.06 -29.88 24.90
C GLY A 129 10.65 -29.19 23.67
N ARG A 130 9.77 -28.80 22.75
CA ARG A 130 10.11 -28.14 21.47
C ARG A 130 9.46 -26.77 21.33
N SER A 131 10.15 -25.87 20.63
CA SER A 131 9.56 -24.61 20.15
C SER A 131 8.50 -24.85 19.08
N ALA A 132 7.69 -23.82 18.83
CA ALA A 132 6.94 -23.73 17.57
C ALA A 132 7.91 -23.75 16.38
N ALA A 133 7.44 -24.22 15.22
CA ALA A 133 8.21 -24.15 13.99
C ALA A 133 8.32 -22.70 13.49
N ALA A 134 9.50 -22.29 13.07
CA ALA A 134 9.75 -20.98 12.49
C ALA A 134 10.20 -21.13 11.03
N SER A 135 9.49 -20.50 10.08
CA SER A 135 9.86 -20.56 8.67
C SER A 135 11.11 -19.72 8.39
N LEU A 136 12.10 -20.31 7.70
CA LEU A 136 13.37 -19.65 7.36
C LEU A 136 13.37 -19.04 5.95
N ASN A 137 12.50 -19.52 5.06
CA ASN A 137 12.43 -19.10 3.66
C ASN A 137 11.00 -19.03 3.12
N GLY A 138 10.01 -18.90 4.01
CA GLY A 138 8.61 -18.69 3.64
C GLY A 138 8.35 -17.27 3.14
N PRO A 139 7.31 -17.07 2.33
CA PRO A 139 6.95 -15.75 1.81
C PRO A 139 6.55 -14.83 2.96
N VAL A 140 7.00 -13.59 2.90
CA VAL A 140 6.57 -12.51 3.80
C VAL A 140 6.00 -11.38 2.97
N LEU A 141 4.74 -11.03 3.20
CA LEU A 141 4.07 -9.93 2.53
C LEU A 141 4.22 -8.65 3.37
N PHE A 142 4.67 -7.56 2.75
CA PHE A 142 4.73 -6.25 3.40
C PHE A 142 3.58 -5.33 2.98
N HIS A 143 3.42 -5.10 1.68
CA HIS A 143 2.38 -4.22 1.15
C HIS A 143 2.18 -4.45 -0.34
N THR A 144 1.09 -3.90 -0.87
CA THR A 144 0.81 -3.73 -2.29
C THR A 144 1.13 -2.30 -2.73
N ASP A 145 1.35 -2.06 -4.02
CA ASP A 145 1.48 -0.70 -4.57
C ASP A 145 0.14 0.06 -4.65
N THR A 146 -0.95 -0.59 -4.28
CA THR A 146 -2.31 -0.07 -4.34
C THR A 146 -3.19 -0.62 -3.22
N LEU A 147 -4.08 0.21 -2.68
CA LEU A 147 -5.11 -0.19 -1.72
C LEU A 147 -6.49 -0.34 -2.40
N GLU A 148 -6.60 0.04 -3.67
CA GLU A 148 -7.80 -0.14 -4.50
C GLU A 148 -7.47 -1.04 -5.70
N LEU A 149 -8.20 -2.15 -5.82
CA LEU A 149 -8.05 -3.12 -6.89
C LEU A 149 -9.25 -3.06 -7.82
N THR A 150 -9.01 -3.34 -9.09
CA THR A 150 -10.05 -3.52 -10.09
C THR A 150 -9.90 -4.89 -10.72
N PRO A 151 -10.99 -5.49 -11.22
CA PRO A 151 -10.90 -6.65 -12.10
C PRO A 151 -9.92 -6.41 -13.25
N SER A 152 -9.08 -7.41 -13.54
CA SER A 152 -8.01 -7.32 -14.56
C SER A 152 -6.97 -6.22 -14.34
N GLY A 153 -6.97 -5.55 -13.18
CA GLY A 153 -6.01 -4.48 -12.86
C GLY A 153 -4.61 -5.02 -12.61
N LYS A 154 -3.59 -4.29 -13.05
CA LYS A 154 -2.18 -4.59 -12.73
C LYS A 154 -1.83 -4.08 -11.33
N LEU A 155 -1.09 -4.86 -10.57
CA LEU A 155 -0.56 -4.45 -9.28
C LEU A 155 0.77 -5.14 -8.97
N ARG A 156 1.43 -4.65 -7.93
CA ARG A 156 2.62 -5.27 -7.35
C ARG A 156 2.40 -5.61 -5.88
N ILE A 157 2.91 -6.77 -5.48
CA ILE A 157 3.07 -7.17 -4.09
C ILE A 157 4.55 -7.06 -3.75
N PHE A 158 4.87 -6.39 -2.64
CA PHE A 158 6.22 -6.26 -2.09
C PHE A 158 6.36 -7.07 -0.82
N GLY A 159 7.54 -7.65 -0.64
CA GLY A 159 7.77 -8.61 0.43
C GLY A 159 9.18 -9.17 0.44
N LYS A 160 9.31 -10.35 1.03
CA LYS A 160 10.52 -11.19 1.00
C LYS A 160 10.17 -12.61 0.63
N ASN A 161 11.12 -13.30 0.00
CA ASN A 161 10.99 -14.69 -0.45
C ASN A 161 9.72 -14.92 -1.27
N LEU A 162 9.26 -13.93 -2.02
CA LEU A 162 8.03 -14.04 -2.81
C LEU A 162 8.20 -14.94 -4.04
N MET A 163 9.44 -15.06 -4.51
CA MET A 163 9.84 -15.91 -5.62
C MET A 163 11.21 -16.51 -5.30
N SER A 164 11.35 -17.83 -5.45
CA SER A 164 12.61 -18.55 -5.28
C SER A 164 12.97 -19.30 -6.56
N SER A 165 14.28 -19.42 -6.83
CA SER A 165 14.76 -20.15 -8.00
C SER A 165 14.19 -21.58 -8.02
N GLY A 166 13.79 -22.05 -9.21
CA GLY A 166 13.22 -23.39 -9.40
C GLY A 166 11.80 -23.60 -8.85
N ASN A 167 11.17 -22.58 -8.27
CA ASN A 167 9.80 -22.65 -7.75
C ASN A 167 8.87 -21.71 -8.52
N THR A 168 7.58 -22.06 -8.57
CA THR A 168 6.56 -21.22 -9.21
C THR A 168 5.70 -20.57 -8.14
N PRO A 169 5.77 -19.23 -7.96
CA PRO A 169 4.91 -18.56 -7.00
C PRO A 169 3.45 -18.60 -7.44
N SER A 170 2.54 -18.46 -6.49
CA SER A 170 1.11 -18.29 -6.74
C SER A 170 0.53 -17.20 -5.84
N VAL A 171 -0.47 -16.49 -6.37
CA VAL A 171 -1.20 -15.47 -5.64
C VAL A 171 -2.69 -15.71 -5.86
N SER A 172 -3.48 -15.74 -4.79
CA SER A 172 -4.92 -15.66 -4.88
C SER A 172 -5.45 -14.37 -4.23
N ILE A 173 -6.47 -13.80 -4.84
CA ILE A 173 -7.18 -12.60 -4.41
C ILE A 173 -8.63 -13.00 -4.18
N ASN A 174 -9.08 -12.98 -2.92
CA ASN A 174 -10.40 -13.49 -2.51
C ASN A 174 -10.68 -14.90 -3.06
N GLY A 175 -9.68 -15.78 -2.95
CA GLY A 175 -9.77 -17.18 -3.40
C GLY A 175 -9.63 -17.39 -4.91
N LYS A 176 -9.50 -16.32 -5.72
CA LYS A 176 -9.34 -16.41 -7.18
C LYS A 176 -7.87 -16.24 -7.57
N ALA A 177 -7.37 -17.10 -8.45
CA ALA A 177 -5.97 -17.08 -8.87
C ALA A 177 -5.66 -15.85 -9.74
N ALA A 178 -4.66 -15.08 -9.34
CA ALA A 178 -4.14 -13.97 -10.13
C ALA A 178 -3.05 -14.45 -11.10
N THR A 179 -2.84 -13.70 -12.19
CA THR A 179 -1.81 -14.02 -13.19
C THR A 179 -0.51 -13.31 -12.86
N ILE A 180 0.58 -14.03 -12.62
CA ILE A 180 1.88 -13.44 -12.29
C ILE A 180 2.69 -13.17 -13.56
N GLU A 181 3.21 -11.94 -13.69
CA GLU A 181 4.16 -11.54 -14.73
C GLU A 181 5.59 -11.89 -14.28
N LEU A 182 6.02 -13.13 -14.55
CA LEU A 182 7.31 -13.66 -14.06
C LEU A 182 8.52 -12.82 -14.49
N SER A 183 8.52 -12.27 -15.71
CA SER A 183 9.62 -11.41 -16.21
C SER A 183 9.74 -10.07 -15.49
N ALA A 184 8.70 -9.64 -14.77
CA ALA A 184 8.67 -8.42 -13.98
C ALA A 184 8.68 -8.70 -12.45
N SER A 185 8.93 -9.96 -12.07
CA SER A 185 8.90 -10.44 -10.69
C SER A 185 10.29 -10.90 -10.22
N ASN A 186 10.51 -10.86 -8.90
CA ASN A 186 11.73 -11.31 -8.24
C ASN A 186 11.43 -11.68 -6.77
N GLU A 187 12.47 -12.02 -6.00
CA GLU A 187 12.35 -12.42 -4.59
C GLU A 187 11.64 -11.41 -3.68
N ASN A 188 11.65 -10.12 -4.04
CA ASN A 188 11.12 -9.03 -3.22
C ASN A 188 9.86 -8.37 -3.83
N GLN A 189 9.48 -8.76 -5.05
CA GLN A 189 8.34 -8.19 -5.77
C GLN A 189 7.65 -9.21 -6.68
N LEU A 190 6.33 -9.33 -6.59
CA LEU A 190 5.51 -9.98 -7.62
C LEU A 190 4.73 -8.93 -8.39
N ALA A 191 4.93 -8.85 -9.70
CA ALA A 191 4.06 -8.12 -10.61
C ALA A 191 2.95 -9.06 -11.10
N LEU A 192 1.70 -8.64 -11.05
CA LEU A 192 0.57 -9.51 -11.38
C LEU A 192 -0.64 -8.74 -11.93
N VAL A 193 -1.52 -9.49 -12.58
CA VAL A 193 -2.83 -9.05 -13.06
C VAL A 193 -3.90 -9.71 -12.20
N ALA A 194 -4.77 -8.90 -11.61
CA ALA A 194 -5.89 -9.35 -10.81
C ALA A 194 -6.89 -10.17 -11.65
N PRO A 195 -7.62 -11.14 -11.07
CA PRO A 195 -8.65 -11.89 -11.78
C PRO A 195 -9.71 -10.98 -12.42
N ALA A 196 -10.22 -11.35 -13.60
CA ALA A 196 -11.21 -10.55 -14.33
C ALA A 196 -12.62 -10.60 -13.72
N ASP A 197 -12.88 -11.58 -12.86
CA ASP A 197 -14.17 -11.88 -12.25
C ASP A 197 -14.19 -11.54 -10.75
N LEU A 198 -13.34 -10.62 -10.30
CA LEU A 198 -13.39 -10.07 -8.94
C LEU A 198 -14.69 -9.28 -8.73
N ALA A 199 -15.40 -9.59 -7.64
CA ALA A 199 -16.55 -8.81 -7.20
C ALA A 199 -16.09 -7.61 -6.35
N VAL A 200 -16.84 -6.50 -6.43
CA VAL A 200 -16.66 -5.33 -5.55
C VAL A 200 -16.72 -5.78 -4.10
N SER A 201 -15.74 -5.34 -3.29
CA SER A 201 -15.61 -5.75 -1.89
C SER A 201 -14.91 -4.66 -1.08
N SER A 202 -15.37 -4.45 0.16
CA SER A 202 -14.70 -3.56 1.14
C SER A 202 -13.51 -4.22 1.83
N GLN A 203 -13.28 -5.50 1.59
CA GLN A 203 -12.15 -6.26 2.12
C GLN A 203 -11.53 -7.16 1.05
N VAL A 204 -10.21 -7.23 1.06
CA VAL A 204 -9.43 -8.07 0.15
C VAL A 204 -8.51 -8.96 0.96
N SER A 205 -8.61 -10.25 0.71
CA SER A 205 -7.65 -11.26 1.15
C SER A 205 -6.69 -11.57 0.02
N PHE A 206 -5.42 -11.25 0.25
CA PHE A 206 -4.32 -11.76 -0.58
C PHE A 206 -3.74 -12.99 0.10
N LEU A 207 -3.58 -14.07 -0.65
CA LEU A 207 -2.87 -15.25 -0.22
C LEU A 207 -1.70 -15.49 -1.17
N VAL A 208 -0.47 -15.42 -0.66
CA VAL A 208 0.77 -15.52 -1.46
C VAL A 208 1.55 -16.76 -1.07
N ASN A 209 1.95 -17.55 -2.04
CA ASN A 209 2.81 -18.72 -1.88
C ASN A 209 4.00 -18.60 -2.83
N ASN A 210 5.21 -18.88 -2.37
CA ASN A 210 6.41 -18.79 -3.22
C ASN A 210 6.73 -20.09 -3.97
N GLY A 211 5.91 -21.12 -3.80
CA GLY A 211 5.99 -22.41 -4.47
C GLY A 211 6.99 -23.39 -3.85
N ASN A 212 7.71 -23.02 -2.78
CA ASN A 212 8.73 -23.89 -2.20
C ASN A 212 8.20 -24.93 -1.19
N GLY A 213 6.90 -24.90 -0.89
CA GLY A 213 6.25 -25.77 0.10
C GLY A 213 6.14 -25.18 1.51
N SER A 214 6.59 -23.93 1.72
CA SER A 214 6.55 -23.26 3.04
C SER A 214 5.15 -22.81 3.46
N GLY A 215 4.16 -22.98 2.57
CA GLY A 215 2.80 -22.55 2.76
C GLY A 215 2.56 -21.13 2.26
N SER A 216 1.34 -20.66 2.47
CA SER A 216 0.90 -19.35 2.02
C SER A 216 0.86 -18.33 3.17
N VAL A 217 1.10 -17.06 2.85
CA VAL A 217 0.97 -15.92 3.77
C VAL A 217 -0.19 -15.03 3.33
N ALA A 218 -0.97 -14.57 4.31
CA ALA A 218 -2.06 -13.63 4.07
C ALA A 218 -1.61 -12.17 4.23
N SER A 219 -2.21 -11.24 3.48
CA SER A 219 -2.04 -9.80 3.75
C SER A 219 -2.78 -9.40 5.03
N SER A 220 -2.14 -8.57 5.84
CA SER A 220 -2.76 -7.92 7.00
C SER A 220 -3.27 -6.50 6.71
N ARG A 221 -2.96 -5.94 5.53
CA ARG A 221 -3.36 -4.57 5.20
C ARG A 221 -4.74 -4.55 4.53
N PRO A 222 -5.62 -3.62 4.92
CA PRO A 222 -6.92 -3.45 4.29
C PRO A 222 -6.72 -2.94 2.85
N ALA A 223 -7.46 -3.56 1.93
CA ALA A 223 -7.62 -3.09 0.56
C ALA A 223 -9.07 -3.35 0.13
N VAL A 224 -9.51 -2.66 -0.92
CA VAL A 224 -10.87 -2.76 -1.47
C VAL A 224 -10.81 -3.17 -2.94
N ILE A 225 -11.83 -3.89 -3.40
CA ILE A 225 -12.09 -4.09 -4.83
C ILE A 225 -13.18 -3.11 -5.23
N VAL A 226 -12.88 -2.27 -6.22
CA VAL A 226 -13.81 -1.30 -6.79
C VAL A 226 -14.20 -1.73 -8.20
N ALA A 227 -15.35 -1.25 -8.65
CA ALA A 227 -15.79 -1.46 -10.03
C ALA A 227 -14.85 -0.74 -11.01
N GLY A 228 -14.58 -1.36 -12.14
CA GLY A 228 -13.71 -0.82 -13.19
C GLY A 228 -13.10 -1.93 -14.02
N SER A 229 -12.64 -1.61 -15.23
CA SER A 229 -11.88 -2.55 -16.06
C SER A 229 -10.88 -1.80 -16.95
N GLY A 230 -9.73 -2.43 -17.19
CA GLY A 230 -8.67 -1.89 -18.03
C GLY A 230 -7.77 -0.86 -17.32
N ASP A 231 -7.23 0.06 -18.10
CA ASP A 231 -6.40 1.18 -17.63
C ASP A 231 -6.54 2.31 -18.67
N PRO A 232 -7.68 3.05 -18.65
CA PRO A 232 -8.00 4.03 -19.70
C PRO A 232 -6.94 5.14 -19.81
N PHE A 233 -6.17 5.36 -18.75
CA PHE A 233 -5.10 6.35 -18.67
C PHE A 233 -3.70 5.75 -18.87
N GLN A 234 -3.57 4.44 -19.06
CA GLN A 234 -2.30 3.73 -19.20
C GLN A 234 -1.32 4.04 -18.06
N LEU A 235 -1.84 4.26 -16.84
CA LEU A 235 -1.07 4.60 -15.64
C LEU A 235 -0.30 3.40 -15.07
N LYS A 236 -0.64 2.18 -15.51
CA LYS A 236 -0.07 0.90 -15.08
C LYS A 236 -0.21 0.63 -13.58
N VAL A 237 -1.32 1.10 -13.02
CA VAL A 237 -1.73 0.90 -11.61
C VAL A 237 -3.19 0.44 -11.58
N SER A 238 -3.55 -0.46 -10.66
CA SER A 238 -4.88 -1.09 -10.66
C SER A 238 -6.01 -0.09 -10.48
N TRP A 239 -5.84 0.91 -9.60
CA TRP A 239 -6.85 1.95 -9.38
C TRP A 239 -7.09 2.82 -10.62
N GLY A 240 -6.20 2.79 -11.63
CA GLY A 240 -6.38 3.49 -12.89
C GLY A 240 -7.67 3.07 -13.61
N ALA A 241 -8.11 1.81 -13.46
CA ALA A 241 -9.38 1.34 -14.03
C ALA A 241 -10.61 1.88 -13.29
N ALA A 242 -10.46 2.27 -12.02
CA ALA A 242 -11.53 2.89 -11.24
C ALA A 242 -11.78 4.34 -11.67
N LEU A 243 -10.82 4.94 -12.38
CA LEU A 243 -10.97 6.25 -12.98
C LEU A 243 -11.80 6.16 -14.26
N ASN A 244 -13.10 5.94 -14.10
CA ASN A 244 -14.03 6.13 -15.19
C ASN A 244 -14.58 7.55 -15.15
N PHE A 245 -13.95 8.44 -15.91
CA PHE A 245 -14.35 9.85 -15.94
C PHE A 245 -15.40 10.18 -16.99
N ASN A 246 -15.91 9.24 -17.80
CA ASN A 246 -16.97 9.42 -18.82
C ASN A 246 -17.36 10.90 -19.04
N ASP A 247 -16.51 11.63 -19.79
CA ASP A 247 -16.66 13.04 -20.19
C ASP A 247 -16.28 14.16 -19.20
N ARG A 248 -15.61 13.84 -18.09
CA ARG A 248 -15.10 14.84 -17.13
C ARG A 248 -13.68 15.30 -17.45
N LEU A 249 -13.55 15.88 -18.63
CA LEU A 249 -12.35 16.62 -19.03
C LEU A 249 -12.51 18.08 -18.62
N LEU A 250 -11.58 18.57 -17.81
CA LEU A 250 -11.49 19.96 -17.39
C LEU A 250 -10.31 20.61 -18.11
N PRO A 251 -10.51 21.13 -19.33
CA PRO A 251 -9.43 21.81 -20.05
C PRO A 251 -9.02 23.08 -19.31
N VAL A 252 -7.72 23.25 -19.14
CA VAL A 252 -7.12 24.47 -18.63
C VAL A 252 -6.95 25.45 -19.78
N THR A 253 -7.52 26.65 -19.64
CA THR A 253 -7.29 27.75 -20.57
C THR A 253 -6.18 28.62 -20.00
N THR A 254 -4.96 28.39 -20.47
CA THR A 254 -3.78 29.16 -20.05
C THR A 254 -2.75 29.19 -21.20
N PRO A 255 -1.89 30.22 -21.30
CA PRO A 255 -0.98 30.35 -22.44
C PRO A 255 0.04 29.22 -22.59
N CYS A 256 0.56 28.68 -21.49
CA CYS A 256 1.69 27.72 -21.49
C CYS A 256 2.81 28.13 -22.47
N ASN A 257 3.23 29.39 -22.41
CA ASN A 257 4.26 29.96 -23.29
C ASN A 257 5.66 29.98 -22.66
N GLY A 258 5.82 29.45 -21.46
CA GLY A 258 7.08 29.41 -20.70
C GLY A 258 7.42 30.68 -19.93
N THR A 259 6.64 31.76 -20.09
CA THR A 259 6.92 33.07 -19.50
C THR A 259 5.84 33.50 -18.51
N ALA A 260 4.56 33.42 -18.91
CA ALA A 260 3.44 33.76 -18.06
C ALA A 260 3.29 32.74 -16.92
N ASP A 261 2.90 33.18 -15.72
CA ASP A 261 2.59 32.27 -14.62
C ASP A 261 1.21 31.63 -14.84
N ASP A 262 1.19 30.33 -15.12
CA ASP A 262 -0.01 29.53 -15.40
C ASP A 262 -0.63 28.93 -14.11
N THR A 263 0.01 29.12 -12.94
CA THR A 263 -0.37 28.44 -11.69
C THR A 263 -1.85 28.65 -11.34
N ALA A 264 -2.33 29.89 -11.35
CA ALA A 264 -3.69 30.20 -10.91
C ALA A 264 -4.76 29.58 -11.81
N ALA A 265 -4.52 29.54 -13.13
CA ALA A 265 -5.43 28.96 -14.10
C ALA A 265 -5.51 27.43 -13.94
N ILE A 266 -4.37 26.78 -13.73
CA ILE A 266 -4.30 25.33 -13.50
C ILE A 266 -4.97 24.96 -12.16
N GLU A 267 -4.61 25.68 -11.08
CA GLU A 267 -5.17 25.44 -9.75
C GLU A 267 -6.70 25.64 -9.71
N ALA A 268 -7.23 26.62 -10.45
CA ALA A 268 -8.67 26.82 -10.53
C ALA A 268 -9.40 25.59 -11.10
N LYS A 269 -8.82 24.90 -12.09
CA LYS A 269 -9.40 23.67 -12.64
C LYS A 269 -9.21 22.47 -11.72
N LEU A 270 -8.06 22.36 -11.05
CA LEU A 270 -7.84 21.36 -10.00
C LEU A 270 -8.85 21.52 -8.85
N ASN A 271 -9.15 22.75 -8.45
CA ASN A 271 -10.15 23.05 -7.43
C ASN A 271 -11.58 22.74 -7.89
N ALA A 272 -11.87 22.79 -9.20
CA ALA A 272 -13.16 22.40 -9.75
C ALA A 272 -13.38 20.87 -9.76
N VAL A 273 -12.35 20.06 -9.47
CA VAL A 273 -12.52 18.61 -9.33
C VAL A 273 -13.41 18.30 -8.12
N THR A 274 -14.54 17.62 -8.39
CA THR A 274 -15.48 17.13 -7.37
C THR A 274 -15.03 15.78 -6.78
N ALA A 275 -15.73 15.29 -5.75
CA ALA A 275 -15.41 14.01 -5.09
C ALA A 275 -15.42 12.78 -6.02
N THR A 276 -16.14 12.86 -7.15
CA THR A 276 -16.18 11.80 -8.16
C THR A 276 -15.00 11.83 -9.15
N GLY A 277 -14.10 12.82 -9.04
CA GLY A 277 -12.82 12.87 -9.77
C GLY A 277 -12.90 13.34 -11.23
N ALA A 278 -11.80 13.83 -11.81
CA ALA A 278 -11.76 14.31 -13.19
C ALA A 278 -10.36 14.28 -13.80
N VAL A 279 -10.28 14.44 -15.12
CA VAL A 279 -9.02 14.74 -15.82
C VAL A 279 -8.89 16.24 -15.99
N VAL A 280 -7.83 16.84 -15.45
CA VAL A 280 -7.45 18.22 -15.76
C VAL A 280 -6.48 18.19 -16.92
N VAL A 281 -6.87 18.80 -18.04
CA VAL A 281 -6.14 18.72 -19.31
C VAL A 281 -5.35 20.00 -19.55
N LEU A 282 -4.03 19.87 -19.60
CA LEU A 282 -3.11 20.95 -19.94
C LEU A 282 -2.91 21.02 -21.45
N PRO A 283 -2.81 22.23 -22.04
CA PRO A 283 -2.50 22.37 -23.46
C PRO A 283 -1.03 21.98 -23.74
N ALA A 284 -0.69 21.85 -25.02
CA ALA A 284 0.71 21.79 -25.44
C ALA A 284 1.42 23.13 -25.14
N GLY A 285 2.72 23.06 -24.85
CA GLY A 285 3.55 24.21 -24.51
C GLY A 285 4.33 24.01 -23.21
N THR A 286 4.91 25.10 -22.71
CA THR A 286 5.59 25.15 -21.41
C THR A 286 4.72 25.91 -20.43
N CYS A 287 4.01 25.20 -19.55
CA CYS A 287 3.24 25.80 -18.48
C CYS A 287 4.17 26.16 -17.32
N ARG A 288 4.35 27.44 -17.03
CA ARG A 288 5.22 27.88 -15.93
C ARG A 288 4.40 27.97 -14.64
N ILE A 289 4.84 27.28 -13.59
CA ILE A 289 4.23 27.34 -12.25
C ILE A 289 5.22 27.88 -11.22
N THR A 290 4.77 28.84 -10.42
CA THR A 290 5.59 29.52 -9.40
C THR A 290 5.43 28.92 -8.00
N ARG A 291 4.36 28.15 -7.78
CA ARG A 291 4.10 27.35 -6.57
C ARG A 291 3.61 25.94 -6.93
N GLY A 292 3.63 25.04 -5.96
CA GLY A 292 3.10 23.68 -6.13
C GLY A 292 1.60 23.68 -6.42
N LEU A 293 1.18 22.72 -7.24
CA LEU A 293 -0.21 22.47 -7.59
C LEU A 293 -0.85 21.50 -6.58
N SER A 294 -2.00 21.85 -6.02
CA SER A 294 -2.68 21.03 -5.03
C SER A 294 -3.65 20.07 -5.73
N LEU A 295 -3.35 18.77 -5.71
CA LEU A 295 -4.20 17.76 -6.35
C LEU A 295 -5.21 17.19 -5.36
N LYS A 296 -6.44 16.99 -5.81
CA LYS A 296 -7.49 16.27 -5.07
C LYS A 296 -7.43 14.78 -5.38
N SER A 297 -8.02 13.96 -4.51
CA SER A 297 -8.18 12.53 -4.81
C SER A 297 -8.93 12.31 -6.12
N LYS A 298 -8.61 11.20 -6.80
CA LYS A 298 -9.23 10.84 -8.10
C LYS A 298 -9.03 11.94 -9.16
N THR A 299 -7.85 12.54 -9.21
CA THR A 299 -7.48 13.55 -10.21
C THR A 299 -6.40 13.00 -11.12
N VAL A 300 -6.58 13.13 -12.44
CA VAL A 300 -5.50 12.92 -13.41
C VAL A 300 -5.12 14.26 -14.00
N LEU A 301 -3.85 14.67 -13.84
CA LEU A 301 -3.29 15.78 -14.58
C LEU A 301 -2.69 15.24 -15.88
N GLN A 302 -3.28 15.62 -17.02
CA GLN A 302 -2.91 15.10 -18.33
C GLN A 302 -2.41 16.24 -19.23
N GLY A 303 -1.26 16.06 -19.87
CA GLY A 303 -0.79 16.95 -20.94
C GLY A 303 -1.18 16.46 -22.34
N ALA A 304 -0.77 17.21 -23.35
CA ALA A 304 -0.96 16.89 -24.77
C ALA A 304 0.08 15.88 -25.31
N GLY A 305 1.02 15.42 -24.47
CA GLY A 305 2.10 14.51 -24.82
C GLY A 305 3.34 14.75 -23.97
N LYS A 306 4.09 13.68 -23.65
CA LYS A 306 5.30 13.76 -22.79
C LYS A 306 6.29 14.82 -23.26
N SER A 307 6.46 14.98 -24.57
CA SER A 307 7.35 15.98 -25.18
C SER A 307 6.63 17.26 -25.62
N SER A 308 5.30 17.31 -25.51
CA SER A 308 4.46 18.41 -25.98
C SER A 308 4.01 19.34 -24.85
N THR A 309 3.87 18.81 -23.62
CA THR A 309 3.49 19.60 -22.44
C THR A 309 4.60 19.51 -21.39
N ILE A 310 5.22 20.66 -21.10
CA ILE A 310 6.25 20.81 -20.07
C ILE A 310 5.68 21.65 -18.93
N VAL A 311 5.60 21.10 -17.73
CA VAL A 311 5.33 21.87 -16.51
C VAL A 311 6.67 22.34 -15.94
N SER A 312 6.99 23.60 -16.19
CA SER A 312 8.21 24.24 -15.71
C SER A 312 7.95 24.85 -14.34
N TYR A 313 8.58 24.32 -13.30
CA TYR A 313 8.25 24.67 -11.92
C TYR A 313 9.39 25.37 -11.19
N GLU A 314 9.03 26.36 -10.38
CA GLU A 314 9.96 27.06 -9.48
C GLU A 314 9.76 26.67 -8.01
N ALA A 315 8.72 25.93 -7.69
CA ALA A 315 8.48 25.45 -6.33
C ALA A 315 9.44 24.32 -5.94
N ASN A 316 9.61 24.09 -4.64
CA ASN A 316 10.37 22.93 -4.15
C ASN A 316 9.69 21.61 -4.52
N PHE A 317 8.36 21.62 -4.63
CA PHE A 317 7.55 20.50 -5.06
C PHE A 317 6.53 20.96 -6.12
N PRO A 318 6.58 20.44 -7.36
CA PRO A 318 5.64 20.85 -8.40
C PRO A 318 4.20 20.41 -8.12
N ILE A 319 4.05 19.31 -7.39
CA ILE A 319 2.78 18.69 -7.04
C ILE A 319 2.73 18.53 -5.52
N TYR A 320 1.61 18.92 -4.93
CA TYR A 320 1.29 18.71 -3.52
C TYR A 320 0.02 17.89 -3.39
N ALA A 321 0.08 16.82 -2.59
CA ALA A 321 -1.06 15.99 -2.26
C ALA A 321 -0.83 15.34 -0.90
N GLU A 322 -1.65 15.72 0.07
CA GLU A 322 -1.58 15.21 1.43
C GLU A 322 -2.90 14.52 1.79
N ASN A 323 -2.81 13.28 2.26
CA ASN A 323 -3.98 12.44 2.56
C ASN A 323 -4.94 12.39 1.37
N LYS A 324 -4.39 12.11 0.17
CA LYS A 324 -5.14 11.98 -1.09
C LYS A 324 -4.76 10.69 -1.78
N ASP A 325 -5.78 9.97 -2.25
CA ASP A 325 -5.59 8.74 -3.02
C ASP A 325 -5.91 8.92 -4.52
N SER A 326 -5.36 8.03 -5.35
CA SER A 326 -5.67 7.89 -6.78
C SER A 326 -5.39 9.17 -7.59
N ILE A 327 -4.14 9.64 -7.52
CA ILE A 327 -3.64 10.78 -8.29
C ILE A 327 -2.77 10.29 -9.46
N GLY A 328 -3.13 10.70 -10.68
CA GLY A 328 -2.42 10.32 -11.90
C GLY A 328 -1.73 11.50 -12.58
N LEU A 329 -0.56 11.25 -13.16
CA LEU A 329 0.16 12.18 -14.02
C LEU A 329 0.37 11.49 -15.37
N LYS A 330 -0.05 12.12 -16.46
CA LYS A 330 -0.03 11.50 -17.79
C LYS A 330 0.40 12.48 -18.87
N ASP A 331 1.17 11.99 -19.84
CA ASP A 331 1.47 12.70 -21.09
C ASP A 331 2.02 14.13 -20.88
N LEU A 332 2.90 14.30 -19.88
CA LEU A 332 3.56 15.56 -19.57
C LEU A 332 4.95 15.32 -18.99
N THR A 333 5.78 16.37 -18.96
CA THR A 333 7.11 16.36 -18.34
C THR A 333 7.19 17.48 -17.30
N PHE A 334 7.74 17.18 -16.11
CA PHE A 334 8.11 18.22 -15.14
C PHE A 334 9.56 18.64 -15.35
N ARG A 335 9.82 19.95 -15.37
CA ARG A 335 11.16 20.52 -15.47
C ARG A 335 11.36 21.55 -14.37
N ASN A 336 12.40 21.37 -13.57
CA ASN A 336 12.79 22.39 -12.60
C ASN A 336 13.32 23.61 -13.37
N ALA A 337 12.76 24.79 -13.11
CA ALA A 337 13.14 26.04 -13.74
C ALA A 337 14.32 26.74 -13.02
N ARG A 338 14.65 26.31 -11.79
CA ARG A 338 15.79 26.82 -11.03
C ARG A 338 17.07 26.07 -11.40
N SER A 339 18.19 26.77 -11.30
CA SER A 339 19.54 26.21 -11.45
C SER A 339 19.98 25.36 -10.26
N VAL A 340 19.23 25.39 -9.16
CA VAL A 340 19.52 24.63 -7.94
C VAL A 340 18.39 23.64 -7.70
N VAL A 341 18.73 22.35 -7.74
CA VAL A 341 17.84 21.28 -7.30
C VAL A 341 17.90 21.24 -5.78
N GLU A 342 16.90 21.80 -5.11
CA GLU A 342 16.70 21.51 -3.68
C GLU A 342 16.24 20.05 -3.57
N GLY A 343 16.98 19.24 -2.81
CA GLY A 343 16.71 17.81 -2.65
C GLY A 343 15.33 17.54 -2.04
N VAL A 344 14.83 16.32 -2.25
CA VAL A 344 13.53 15.87 -1.73
C VAL A 344 13.53 15.96 -0.19
N HIS A 345 12.74 16.90 0.36
CA HIS A 345 12.52 17.00 1.80
C HIS A 345 11.31 16.15 2.17
N TRP A 346 11.56 14.96 2.73
CA TRP A 346 10.51 14.17 3.37
C TRP A 346 10.22 14.76 4.75
N VAL A 347 9.11 15.50 4.87
CA VAL A 347 8.60 15.90 6.17
C VAL A 347 7.82 14.71 6.74
N LYS A 348 8.18 14.30 7.96
CA LYS A 348 7.55 13.20 8.69
C LYS A 348 6.09 13.51 9.03
#